data_AF-A0A832SKC6-F1
#
_entry.id   AF-A0A832SKC6-F1
#
_cell.length_a   1.000
_cell.length_b   1.000
_cell.length_c   1.000
_cell.angle_alpha   90.00
_cell.angle_beta   90.00
_cell.angle_gamma   90.00
#
_symmetry.space_group_name_H-M   'P 1'
#
loop_
_entity.id
_entity.type
_entity.pdbx_description
1 polymer ?
#
loop_
_entity_poly.entity_id
_entity_poly.type
_entity_poly.pdbx_seq_one_letter_code
_entity_poly.pdbx_strand_id
1 'polypeptide(L)'
;MSTASETTFSNYGIYDLGDNLELLLPNTLITFQRISDDAFSYFREDSEGKIIEKIIPVKSNDVKIKLVPIPPLNHPAKRTNYVFLKLDKEIHLGENSAASIFVHCPIEIGIFLIYGDNHEPLDWVTCNPLNSRFGLYGSPDTGKLCKYAEVSLATDYDD
;
A
#
# COMPACT_ATOMS: atom_id res chain seq x y z
N MET A 1 -8.33 14.72 -29.26
CA MET A 1 -7.19 13.84 -28.96
C MET A 1 -6.31 14.54 -27.93
N SER A 2 -6.66 14.42 -26.65
CA SER A 2 -5.88 14.96 -25.55
C SER A 2 -4.68 14.04 -25.34
N THR A 3 -3.48 14.59 -25.50
CA THR A 3 -2.22 13.94 -25.16
C THR A 3 -2.27 13.55 -23.67
N ALA A 4 -2.33 12.26 -23.37
CA ALA A 4 -2.15 11.77 -22.01
C ALA A 4 -0.72 12.12 -21.60
N SER A 5 -0.58 13.09 -20.72
CA SER A 5 0.67 13.35 -20.01
C SER A 5 1.07 12.04 -19.32
N GLU A 6 2.25 11.50 -19.60
CA GLU A 6 2.76 10.35 -18.87
C GLU A 6 2.83 10.72 -17.39
N THR A 7 1.89 10.20 -16.61
CA THR A 7 1.82 10.48 -15.19
C THR A 7 2.93 9.69 -14.52
N THR A 8 3.99 10.36 -14.09
CA THR A 8 5.13 9.72 -13.43
C THR A 8 4.80 9.53 -11.96
N PHE A 9 4.63 8.27 -11.52
CA PHE A 9 4.41 7.96 -10.11
C PHE A 9 5.69 8.06 -9.29
N SER A 10 5.54 8.34 -7.99
CA SER A 10 6.64 8.33 -7.04
C SER A 10 7.13 6.91 -6.78
N ASN A 11 8.46 6.75 -6.73
CA ASN A 11 9.11 5.47 -6.43
C ASN A 11 9.00 5.09 -4.94
N TYR A 12 9.28 3.83 -4.62
CA TYR A 12 9.56 3.46 -3.23
C TYR A 12 10.95 3.95 -2.83
N GLY A 13 11.12 4.33 -1.56
CA GLY A 13 12.40 4.84 -1.09
C GLY A 13 12.31 5.78 0.09
N ILE A 14 13.40 6.51 0.31
CA ILE A 14 13.52 7.54 1.34
C ILE A 14 13.53 8.90 0.64
N TYR A 15 12.76 9.84 1.17
CA TYR A 15 12.59 11.20 0.69
C TYR A 15 12.96 12.18 1.79
N ASP A 16 13.75 13.20 1.47
CA ASP A 16 14.02 14.29 2.40
C ASP A 16 12.79 15.19 2.53
N LEU A 17 12.41 15.52 3.77
CA LEU A 17 11.25 16.37 4.05
C LEU A 17 11.68 17.84 4.08
N GLY A 18 11.79 18.45 2.89
CA GLY A 18 11.97 19.89 2.73
C GLY A 18 10.68 20.68 2.98
N ASP A 19 10.58 21.92 2.51
CA ASP A 19 9.39 22.77 2.75
C ASP A 19 8.11 22.21 2.15
N ASN A 20 8.20 21.56 0.99
CA ASN A 20 7.10 20.87 0.34
C ASN A 20 7.59 19.56 -0.27
N LEU A 21 6.84 18.49 -0.08
CA LEU A 21 7.04 17.20 -0.73
C LEU A 21 5.70 16.70 -1.25
N GLU A 22 5.66 16.33 -2.52
CA GLU A 22 4.49 15.72 -3.15
C GLU A 22 4.85 14.30 -3.60
N LEU A 23 4.03 13.34 -3.19
CA LEU A 23 4.13 11.94 -3.58
C LEU A 23 2.86 11.55 -4.33
N LEU A 24 3.04 11.15 -5.59
CA LEU A 24 1.97 10.75 -6.48
C LEU A 24 1.93 9.23 -6.62
N LEU A 25 0.84 8.63 -6.19
CA LEU A 25 0.55 7.21 -6.31
C LEU A 25 -0.66 7.01 -7.22
N PRO A 26 -0.89 5.80 -7.75
CA PRO A 26 -2.09 5.53 -8.53
C PRO A 26 -3.36 5.93 -7.78
N ASN A 27 -4.07 6.92 -8.31
CA ASN A 27 -5.29 7.51 -7.74
C ASN A 27 -5.15 7.98 -6.27
N THR A 28 -3.95 8.35 -5.83
CA THR A 28 -3.74 8.88 -4.47
C THR A 28 -2.66 9.95 -4.51
N LEU A 29 -3.00 11.13 -3.97
CA LEU A 29 -2.06 12.23 -3.79
C LEU A 29 -1.73 12.35 -2.32
N ILE A 30 -0.44 12.46 -2.02
CA ILE A 30 0.06 12.73 -0.67
C ILE A 30 0.94 13.96 -0.73
N THR A 31 0.66 14.93 0.14
CA THR A 31 1.48 16.13 0.28
C THR A 31 1.94 16.31 1.71
N PHE A 32 3.17 16.78 1.84
CA PHE A 32 3.72 17.28 3.08
C PHE A 32 4.10 18.74 2.87
N GLN A 33 3.71 19.60 3.80
CA GLN A 33 4.04 21.02 3.75
C GLN A 33 4.52 21.50 5.11
N ARG A 34 5.63 22.25 5.13
CA ARG A 34 6.10 22.91 6.35
C ARG A 34 5.14 24.02 6.72
N ILE A 35 4.61 23.96 7.95
CA ILE A 35 3.68 24.97 8.49
C ILE A 35 4.33 25.83 9.57
N SER A 36 5.43 25.37 10.16
CA SER A 36 6.30 26.16 11.06
C SER A 36 7.71 25.56 11.12
N ASP A 37 8.61 26.19 11.88
CA ASP A 37 9.96 25.66 12.11
C ASP A 37 9.95 24.26 12.77
N ASP A 38 8.90 23.97 13.54
CA ASP A 38 8.78 22.75 14.34
C ASP A 38 7.59 21.86 13.90
N ALA A 39 6.99 22.08 12.73
CA ALA A 39 5.86 21.26 12.29
C ALA A 39 5.66 21.19 10.76
N PHE A 40 5.17 20.02 10.33
CA PHE A 40 4.66 19.77 8.99
C PHE A 40 3.17 19.41 9.02
N SER A 41 2.42 19.79 7.99
CA SER A 41 1.14 19.20 7.66
C SER A 41 1.36 18.00 6.74
N TYR A 42 0.61 16.93 6.97
CA TYR A 42 0.43 15.81 6.07
C TYR A 42 -1.00 15.85 5.57
N PHE A 43 -1.16 15.79 4.25
CA PHE A 43 -2.45 15.70 3.59
C PHE A 43 -2.42 14.53 2.63
N ARG A 44 -3.51 13.75 2.61
CA ARG A 44 -3.72 12.67 1.65
C ARG A 44 -5.14 12.72 1.14
N GLU A 45 -5.29 12.60 -0.17
CA GLU A 45 -6.56 12.36 -0.85
C GLU A 45 -6.45 11.05 -1.63
N ASP A 46 -7.32 10.09 -1.32
CA ASP A 46 -7.41 8.83 -2.06
C ASP A 46 -8.51 8.82 -3.12
N SER A 47 -8.57 7.73 -3.87
CA SER A 47 -9.50 7.53 -4.99
C SER A 47 -10.97 7.55 -4.58
N GLU A 48 -11.28 7.37 -3.30
CA GLU A 48 -12.64 7.43 -2.77
C GLU A 48 -13.02 8.87 -2.35
N GLY A 49 -12.15 9.86 -2.61
CA GLY A 49 -12.31 11.23 -2.16
C GLY A 49 -12.15 11.40 -0.65
N LYS A 50 -11.60 10.39 0.03
CA LYS A 50 -11.35 10.48 1.47
C LYS A 50 -10.09 11.28 1.70
N ILE A 51 -10.27 12.38 2.41
CA ILE A 51 -9.19 13.26 2.84
C ILE A 51 -8.74 12.87 4.25
N ILE A 52 -7.43 12.75 4.43
CA ILE A 52 -6.78 12.62 5.75
C ILE A 52 -5.79 13.76 5.92
N GLU A 53 -5.94 14.49 7.01
CA GLU A 53 -4.99 15.52 7.44
C GLU A 53 -4.40 15.19 8.80
N LYS A 54 -3.09 15.40 8.95
CA LYS A 54 -2.35 15.22 10.22
C LYS A 54 -1.36 16.36 10.38
N ILE A 55 -1.11 16.75 11.63
CA ILE A 55 0.01 17.62 11.99
C ILE A 55 1.13 16.73 12.53
N ILE A 56 2.35 16.94 12.04
CA ILE A 56 3.55 16.20 12.42
C ILE A 56 4.48 17.19 13.12
N PRO A 57 4.51 17.22 14.46
CA PRO A 57 5.49 17.99 15.21
C PRO A 57 6.89 17.39 14.99
N VAL A 58 7.87 18.24 14.76
CA VAL A 58 9.26 17.85 14.53
C VAL A 58 10.16 18.64 15.46
N LYS A 59 11.20 18.00 16.00
CA LYS A 59 12.20 18.65 16.86
C LYS A 59 13.47 19.04 16.11
N SER A 60 13.61 18.56 14.87
CA SER A 60 14.77 18.76 14.02
C SER A 60 14.32 18.86 12.57
N ASN A 61 15.11 19.54 11.74
CA ASN A 61 14.82 19.69 10.32
C ASN A 61 15.27 18.50 9.45
N ASP A 62 15.99 17.52 10.01
CA ASP A 62 16.46 16.32 9.30
C ASP A 62 15.43 15.19 9.38
N VAL A 63 14.19 15.48 9.01
CA VAL A 63 13.10 14.49 8.96
C VAL A 63 13.04 13.93 7.56
N LYS A 64 12.89 12.62 7.45
CA LYS A 64 12.71 11.95 6.16
C LYS A 64 11.44 11.14 6.15
N ILE A 65 10.90 10.91 4.95
CA ILE A 65 9.76 10.03 4.73
C ILE A 65 10.25 8.77 4.06
N LYS A 66 9.82 7.62 4.55
CA LYS A 66 10.02 6.32 3.91
C LYS A 66 8.71 5.85 3.31
N LEU A 67 8.75 5.58 2.01
CA LEU A 67 7.66 4.95 1.28
C LEU A 67 8.05 3.52 0.93
N VAL A 68 7.31 2.54 1.44
CA VAL A 68 7.62 1.11 1.23
C VAL A 68 6.39 0.27 0.95
N PRO A 69 6.51 -0.81 0.16
CA PRO A 69 5.48 -1.83 0.07
C PRO A 69 5.34 -2.55 1.42
N ILE A 70 4.10 -2.79 1.84
CA ILE A 70 3.75 -3.52 3.05
C ILE A 70 2.66 -4.57 2.75
N PRO A 71 2.48 -5.59 3.60
CA PRO A 71 1.39 -6.54 3.43
C PRO A 71 0.00 -5.86 3.42
N PRO A 72 -0.94 -6.31 2.57
CA PRO A 72 -2.23 -5.65 2.35
C PRO A 72 -3.25 -5.99 3.44
N LEU A 73 -2.99 -5.55 4.67
CA LEU A 73 -3.75 -5.95 5.86
C LEU A 73 -4.41 -4.78 6.59
N ASN A 74 -4.11 -3.53 6.25
CA ASN A 74 -4.46 -2.38 7.06
C ASN A 74 -5.74 -1.68 6.58
N HIS A 75 -5.99 -1.63 5.27
CA HIS A 75 -7.22 -1.06 4.72
C HIS A 75 -8.31 -2.13 4.54
N PRO A 76 -9.60 -1.80 4.74
CA PRO A 76 -10.12 -0.59 5.39
C PRO A 76 -9.94 -0.62 6.92
N ALA A 77 -9.65 -1.78 7.49
CA ALA A 77 -9.29 -1.96 8.88
C ALA A 77 -8.48 -3.26 9.07
N LYS A 78 -7.52 -3.27 9.98
CA LYS A 78 -6.77 -4.48 10.34
C LYS A 78 -7.63 -5.45 11.16
N ARG A 79 -8.14 -6.51 10.51
CA ARG A 79 -9.03 -7.51 11.13
C ARG A 79 -8.44 -8.91 11.19
N THR A 80 -7.38 -9.17 10.43
CA THR A 80 -6.75 -10.48 10.29
C THR A 80 -5.29 -10.31 9.89
N ASN A 81 -4.50 -11.36 10.09
CA ASN A 81 -3.12 -11.45 9.62
C ASN A 81 -2.99 -12.39 8.41
N TYR A 82 -4.11 -12.85 7.86
CA TYR A 82 -4.14 -13.81 6.75
C TYR A 82 -4.63 -13.14 5.47
N VAL A 83 -4.02 -13.50 4.34
CA VAL A 83 -4.48 -13.14 3.00
C VAL A 83 -4.92 -14.42 2.30
N PHE A 84 -6.12 -14.42 1.72
CA PHE A 84 -6.63 -15.47 0.87
C PHE A 84 -6.50 -15.04 -0.59
N LEU A 85 -5.53 -15.65 -1.27
CA LEU A 85 -5.29 -15.47 -2.70
C LEU A 85 -6.12 -16.48 -3.49
N LYS A 86 -7.14 -15.99 -4.19
CA LYS A 86 -7.93 -16.80 -5.10
C LYS A 86 -7.30 -16.71 -6.49
N LEU A 87 -6.79 -17.83 -6.99
CA LEU A 87 -6.30 -17.91 -8.37
C LEU A 87 -7.47 -17.70 -9.34
N ASP A 88 -7.23 -16.89 -10.38
CA ASP A 88 -8.16 -16.63 -11.49
C ASP A 88 -8.40 -17.87 -12.37
N LYS A 89 -7.49 -18.84 -12.32
CA LYS A 89 -7.54 -20.11 -13.06
C LYS A 89 -7.37 -21.30 -12.11
N GLU A 90 -8.10 -22.35 -12.40
CA GLU A 90 -7.94 -23.63 -11.71
C GLU A 90 -6.67 -24.33 -12.20
N ILE A 91 -5.94 -24.92 -11.28
CA ILE A 91 -4.77 -25.74 -11.58
C ILE A 91 -5.14 -27.19 -11.34
N HIS A 92 -5.19 -27.97 -12.41
CA HIS A 92 -5.35 -29.41 -12.31
C HIS A 92 -3.98 -30.08 -12.15
N LEU A 93 -3.79 -30.82 -11.07
CA LEU A 93 -2.60 -31.63 -10.83
C LEU A 93 -2.96 -33.10 -10.97
N GLY A 94 -2.15 -33.82 -11.74
CA GLY A 94 -2.28 -35.26 -11.88
C GLY A 94 -1.77 -35.99 -10.64
N GLU A 95 -2.08 -37.28 -10.56
CA GLU A 95 -1.56 -38.12 -9.49
C GLU A 95 -0.02 -38.11 -9.50
N ASN A 96 0.59 -37.93 -8.33
CA ASN A 96 2.04 -37.86 -8.16
C ASN A 96 2.74 -36.73 -8.94
N SER A 97 2.02 -35.69 -9.35
CA SER A 97 2.61 -34.52 -10.01
C SER A 97 2.78 -33.33 -9.06
N ALA A 98 3.68 -32.41 -9.42
CA ALA A 98 3.89 -31.14 -8.72
C ALA A 98 4.00 -30.01 -9.74
N ALA A 99 3.58 -28.81 -9.35
CA ALA A 99 3.77 -27.60 -10.15
C ALA A 99 4.25 -26.45 -9.25
N SER A 100 5.08 -25.57 -9.81
CA SER A 100 5.43 -24.30 -9.21
C SER A 100 4.66 -23.20 -9.93
N ILE A 101 4.08 -22.28 -9.17
CA ILE A 101 3.37 -21.13 -9.70
C ILE A 101 3.93 -19.85 -9.08
N PHE A 102 3.86 -18.80 -9.88
CA PHE A 102 4.16 -17.44 -9.46
C PHE A 102 2.87 -16.64 -9.56
N VAL A 103 2.64 -15.75 -8.59
CA VAL A 103 1.42 -14.94 -8.52
C VAL A 103 1.80 -13.52 -8.16
N HIS A 104 1.10 -12.54 -8.74
CA HIS A 104 1.25 -11.15 -8.33
C HIS A 104 0.46 -10.93 -7.03
N CYS A 105 1.18 -10.80 -5.92
CA CYS A 105 0.57 -10.53 -4.63
C CYS A 105 0.18 -9.05 -4.52
N PRO A 106 -1.03 -8.74 -4.02
CA PRO A 106 -1.38 -7.37 -3.69
C PRO A 106 -0.50 -6.83 -2.57
N ILE A 107 -0.27 -5.52 -2.60
CA ILE A 107 0.45 -4.79 -1.56
C ILE A 107 -0.35 -3.58 -1.11
N GLU A 108 -0.08 -3.13 0.10
CA GLU A 108 -0.37 -1.77 0.55
C GLU A 108 0.93 -0.98 0.60
N ILE A 109 0.83 0.33 0.82
CA ILE A 109 1.97 1.24 0.88
C ILE A 109 2.02 1.82 2.29
N GLY A 110 3.13 1.58 2.97
CA GLY A 110 3.41 2.15 4.28
C GLY A 110 4.19 3.44 4.16
N ILE A 111 3.75 4.46 4.88
CA ILE A 111 4.42 5.75 5.00
C ILE A 111 4.98 5.83 6.40
N PHE A 112 6.28 6.02 6.53
CA PHE A 112 6.97 6.13 7.81
C PHE A 112 7.73 7.44 7.91
N LEU A 113 7.72 8.03 9.11
CA LEU A 113 8.62 9.11 9.47
C LEU A 113 9.95 8.54 9.94
N ILE A 114 11.04 9.17 9.52
CA ILE A 114 12.39 8.84 9.95
C ILE A 114 12.96 10.03 10.73
N TYR A 115 13.41 9.75 11.95
CA TYR A 115 14.14 10.68 12.81
C TYR A 115 15.41 10.00 13.31
N GLY A 116 16.56 10.36 12.73
CA GLY A 116 17.81 9.61 12.96
C GLY A 116 17.62 8.13 12.56
N ASP A 117 17.84 7.21 13.51
CA ASP A 117 17.69 5.76 13.29
C ASP A 117 16.26 5.24 13.55
N ASN A 118 15.35 6.08 14.04
CA ASN A 118 14.00 5.66 14.38
C ASN A 118 13.09 5.71 13.15
N HIS A 119 12.29 4.66 12.96
CA HIS A 119 11.25 4.56 11.93
C HIS A 119 9.87 4.45 12.59
N GLU A 120 9.05 5.48 12.44
CA GLU A 120 7.70 5.53 13.03
C GLU A 120 6.63 5.46 11.94
N PRO A 121 5.61 4.59 12.05
CA PRO A 121 4.53 4.53 11.06
C PRO A 121 3.66 5.79 11.14
N LEU A 122 3.45 6.43 9.98
CA LEU A 122 2.59 7.60 9.85
C LEU A 122 1.21 7.22 9.27
N ASP A 123 1.20 6.49 8.16
CA ASP A 123 -0.04 6.11 7.47
C ASP A 123 0.15 4.84 6.62
N TRP A 124 -0.98 4.25 6.22
CA TRP A 124 -1.03 3.14 5.28
C TRP A 124 -2.05 3.46 4.19
N VAL A 125 -1.67 3.16 2.96
CA VAL A 125 -2.42 3.52 1.76
C VAL A 125 -2.64 2.27 0.93
N THR A 126 -3.84 2.15 0.37
CA THR A 126 -4.11 1.21 -0.71
C THR A 126 -4.45 2.00 -1.96
N CYS A 127 -3.84 1.63 -3.09
CA CYS A 127 -4.22 2.16 -4.40
C CYS A 127 -5.36 1.34 -5.04
N ASN A 128 -5.87 0.32 -4.35
CA ASN A 128 -6.97 -0.51 -4.83
C ASN A 128 -8.02 -0.76 -3.71
N PRO A 129 -8.76 0.27 -3.28
CA PRO A 129 -9.74 0.15 -2.21
C PRO A 129 -10.95 -0.72 -2.60
N LEU A 130 -11.41 -0.67 -3.86
CA LEU A 130 -12.59 -1.39 -4.34
C LEU A 130 -12.46 -2.92 -4.26
N ASN A 131 -11.22 -3.42 -4.37
CA ASN A 131 -10.91 -4.84 -4.25
C ASN A 131 -10.47 -5.23 -2.83
N SER A 132 -10.51 -4.30 -1.88
CA SER A 132 -10.03 -4.48 -0.51
C SER A 132 -11.09 -5.17 0.37
N ARG A 133 -11.36 -6.46 0.09
CA ARG A 133 -12.45 -7.22 0.73
C ARG A 133 -11.94 -8.22 1.78
N PHE A 134 -12.86 -8.76 2.58
CA PHE A 134 -12.60 -9.90 3.45
C PHE A 134 -13.35 -11.12 2.93
N GLY A 135 -12.75 -12.29 3.11
CA GLY A 135 -13.36 -13.58 2.81
C GLY A 135 -13.12 -14.56 3.95
N LEU A 136 -13.93 -15.62 4.00
CA LEU A 136 -13.74 -16.70 4.94
C LEU A 136 -13.01 -17.85 4.23
N TYR A 137 -11.87 -18.27 4.76
CA TYR A 137 -11.17 -19.46 4.31
C TYR A 137 -11.55 -20.65 5.20
N GLY A 138 -12.31 -21.60 4.63
CA GLY A 138 -12.83 -22.78 5.33
C GLY A 138 -14.35 -22.75 5.50
N SER A 139 -14.87 -23.66 6.33
CA SER A 139 -16.31 -23.74 6.63
C SER A 139 -16.79 -22.52 7.44
N PRO A 140 -18.09 -22.21 7.42
CA PRO A 140 -18.67 -21.13 8.23
C PRO A 140 -18.32 -21.22 9.72
N ASP A 141 -18.25 -22.42 10.28
CA ASP A 141 -18.11 -22.63 11.73
C ASP A 141 -16.66 -22.58 12.23
N THR A 142 -15.69 -22.94 11.39
CA THR A 142 -14.26 -23.04 11.78
C THR A 142 -13.31 -22.26 10.86
N GLY A 143 -13.87 -21.52 9.91
CA GLY A 143 -13.09 -20.79 8.92
C GLY A 143 -12.27 -19.65 9.53
N LYS A 144 -11.23 -19.24 8.80
CA LYS A 144 -10.41 -18.09 9.14
C LYS A 144 -10.83 -16.89 8.32
N LEU A 145 -11.04 -15.76 8.99
CA LEU A 145 -11.21 -14.48 8.30
C LEU A 145 -9.89 -14.12 7.62
N CYS A 146 -9.93 -13.81 6.33
CA CYS A 146 -8.77 -13.47 5.52
C CYS A 146 -9.04 -12.19 4.73
N LYS A 147 -8.00 -11.41 4.43
CA LYS A 147 -8.06 -10.42 3.37
C LYS A 147 -8.20 -11.15 2.04
N TYR A 148 -9.25 -10.84 1.28
CA TYR A 148 -9.49 -11.51 0.00
C TYR A 148 -8.82 -10.74 -1.13
N ALA A 149 -8.14 -11.46 -2.01
CA ALA A 149 -7.69 -10.94 -3.29
C ALA A 149 -7.75 -12.03 -4.37
N GLU A 150 -8.30 -11.68 -5.52
CA GLU A 150 -8.16 -12.48 -6.72
C GLU A 150 -6.84 -12.12 -7.39
N VAL A 151 -6.07 -13.13 -7.77
CA VAL A 151 -4.73 -12.96 -8.36
C VAL A 151 -4.58 -13.78 -9.64
N SER A 152 -3.86 -13.21 -10.60
CA SER A 152 -3.45 -13.90 -11.80
C SER A 152 -2.11 -14.60 -11.60
N LEU A 153 -1.92 -15.68 -12.36
CA LEU A 153 -0.62 -16.31 -12.51
C LEU A 153 0.34 -15.36 -13.25
N ALA A 154 1.53 -15.16 -12.69
CA ALA A 154 2.61 -14.46 -13.38
C ALA A 154 3.12 -15.37 -14.51
N THR A 155 3.11 -14.85 -15.73
CA THR A 155 3.56 -15.59 -16.91
C THR A 155 5.06 -15.43 -17.16
N ASP A 156 5.68 -14.36 -16.65
CA ASP A 156 7.12 -14.08 -16.73
C ASP A 156 7.64 -13.40 -15.45
N TYR A 157 8.97 -13.44 -15.24
CA TYR A 157 9.64 -12.80 -14.09
C TYR A 157 9.85 -11.28 -14.27
N ASP A 158 9.69 -10.78 -15.50
CA ASP A 158 10.02 -9.40 -15.90
C ASP A 158 8.80 -8.45 -15.92
N ASP A 159 7.61 -8.93 -15.48
CA ASP A 159 6.38 -8.13 -15.33
C ASP A 159 6.30 -7.36 -13.99
#